data_AF-A0A7C1UTK7-F1
#
_entry.id   AF-A0A7C1UTK7-F1
#
_cell.length_a   1.000
_cell.length_b   1.000
_cell.length_c   1.000
_cell.angle_alpha   90.00
_cell.angle_beta   90.00
_cell.angle_gamma   90.00
#
_symmetry.space_group_name_H-M   'P 1'
#
loop_
_entity.id
_entity.type
_entity.pdbx_description
1 polymer ?
#
loop_
_entity_poly.entity_id
_entity_poly.type
_entity_poly.pdbx_seq_one_letter_code
_entity_poly.pdbx_strand_id
1 'polypeptide(L)'
;MDSGKCSELFDELIRESHFSLHHQNAWIFKNSDLRYKDVFDAYPLKAYNKELQRIFNIYPATAFNKRFDFEFLKKRGFKIKELPCPMIIATNILKLPPRKVGTLYKYPSVEETWKYLFPDKKYIEKHRGYDDAVHEALIIFELYKQGKWKPVLEINF
;
A
#
# COMPACT_ATOMS: atom_id res chain seq x y z
N MET A 1 3.74 -19.31 -1.91
CA MET A 1 3.48 -18.11 -2.75
C MET A 1 3.64 -18.57 -4.20
N ASP A 2 2.83 -19.51 -4.67
CA ASP A 2 3.30 -20.35 -5.79
C ASP A 2 2.60 -20.03 -7.11
N SER A 3 1.45 -19.33 -7.05
CA SER A 3 0.62 -19.03 -8.22
C SER A 3 0.59 -17.55 -8.63
N GLY A 4 1.09 -16.62 -7.80
CA GLY A 4 0.95 -15.17 -8.03
C GLY A 4 -0.50 -14.65 -8.02
N LYS A 5 -1.48 -15.51 -7.68
CA LYS A 5 -2.90 -15.13 -7.66
C LYS A 5 -3.17 -14.17 -6.51
N CYS A 6 -3.69 -12.99 -6.85
CA CYS A 6 -4.21 -12.03 -5.86
C CYS A 6 -5.68 -12.36 -5.54
N SER A 7 -6.08 -12.13 -4.30
CA SER A 7 -7.48 -12.26 -3.87
C SER A 7 -7.82 -11.07 -2.99
N GLU A 8 -8.96 -10.44 -3.25
CA GLU A 8 -9.45 -9.32 -2.48
C GLU A 8 -9.84 -9.79 -1.07
N LEU A 9 -9.38 -9.06 -0.05
CA LEU A 9 -9.78 -9.30 1.33
C LEU A 9 -10.69 -8.19 1.87
N PHE A 10 -10.55 -6.97 1.35
CA PHE A 10 -11.31 -5.78 1.76
C PHE A 10 -11.09 -4.64 0.74
N ASP A 11 -12.18 -4.10 0.16
CA ASP A 11 -12.18 -2.90 -0.69
C ASP A 11 -13.46 -2.09 -0.43
N GLU A 12 -13.47 -1.34 0.66
CA GLU A 12 -14.62 -0.50 1.04
C GLU A 12 -14.22 0.97 1.12
N LEU A 13 -15.16 1.85 0.78
CA LEU A 13 -15.01 3.28 1.06
C LEU A 13 -15.18 3.55 2.55
N ILE A 14 -14.35 4.45 3.05
CA ILE A 14 -14.31 4.80 4.47
C ILE A 14 -14.45 6.30 4.64
N ARG A 15 -15.39 6.70 5.48
CA ARG A 15 -15.60 8.10 5.85
C ARG A 15 -14.88 8.44 7.15
N GLU A 16 -13.86 9.27 7.09
CA GLU A 16 -13.22 9.82 8.29
C GLU A 16 -14.14 10.79 9.02
N SER A 17 -14.05 10.86 10.35
CA SER A 17 -15.00 11.62 11.19
C SER A 17 -15.01 13.13 10.92
N HIS A 18 -13.91 13.68 10.42
CA HIS A 18 -13.77 15.09 10.05
C HIS A 18 -14.15 15.37 8.60
N PHE A 19 -14.48 14.34 7.80
CA PHE A 19 -14.91 14.50 6.42
C PHE A 19 -16.25 15.23 6.36
N SER A 20 -16.33 16.22 5.48
CA SER A 20 -17.42 17.20 5.45
C SER A 20 -17.44 17.93 4.11
N LEU A 21 -18.42 18.81 3.90
CA LEU A 21 -18.61 19.59 2.66
C LEU A 21 -17.37 20.38 2.24
N HIS A 22 -16.52 20.80 3.18
CA HIS A 22 -15.25 21.48 2.89
C HIS A 22 -14.32 20.66 1.99
N HIS A 23 -14.46 19.33 1.99
CA HIS A 23 -13.62 18.42 1.22
C HIS A 23 -14.13 18.14 -0.19
N GLN A 24 -15.31 18.64 -0.60
CA GLN A 24 -15.92 18.34 -1.90
C GLN A 24 -15.02 18.65 -3.11
N ASN A 25 -14.14 19.65 -2.95
CA ASN A 25 -13.24 20.13 -4.00
C ASN A 25 -11.80 19.63 -3.84
N ALA A 26 -11.56 18.67 -2.93
CA ALA A 26 -10.25 18.10 -2.71
C ALA A 26 -9.67 17.50 -4.00
N TRP A 27 -8.33 17.51 -4.10
CA TRP A 27 -7.59 17.05 -5.27
C TRP A 27 -8.01 15.65 -5.73
N ILE A 28 -8.25 14.73 -4.79
CA ILE A 28 -8.58 13.33 -5.08
C ILE A 28 -9.87 13.18 -5.92
N PHE A 29 -10.90 13.99 -5.67
CA PHE A 29 -12.17 13.94 -6.41
C PHE A 29 -12.08 14.54 -7.82
N LYS A 30 -10.94 15.17 -8.15
CA LYS A 30 -10.67 15.75 -9.47
C LYS A 30 -9.67 14.92 -10.29
N ASN A 31 -8.94 14.01 -9.64
CA ASN A 31 -7.83 13.27 -10.24
C ASN A 31 -7.97 11.76 -10.08
N SER A 32 -9.11 11.27 -9.60
CA SER A 32 -9.44 9.85 -9.52
C SER A 32 -10.89 9.62 -9.96
N ASP A 33 -11.30 8.36 -10.02
CA ASP A 33 -12.69 7.95 -10.22
C ASP A 33 -13.54 8.00 -8.94
N LEU A 34 -12.96 8.43 -7.81
CA LEU A 34 -13.65 8.54 -6.54
C LEU A 34 -14.63 9.71 -6.55
N ARG A 35 -15.88 9.49 -6.13
CA ARG A 35 -16.88 10.56 -6.02
C ARG A 35 -17.03 11.00 -4.56
N TYR A 36 -17.09 12.31 -4.34
CA TYR A 36 -17.31 12.89 -3.00
C TYR A 36 -18.53 12.28 -2.32
N LYS A 37 -19.65 12.13 -3.05
CA LYS A 37 -20.90 11.60 -2.51
C LYS A 37 -20.74 10.17 -2.01
N ASP A 38 -20.00 9.32 -2.72
CA ASP A 38 -19.78 7.93 -2.29
C ASP A 38 -19.00 7.87 -0.98
N VAL A 39 -17.99 8.72 -0.81
CA VAL A 39 -17.23 8.83 0.46
C VAL A 39 -18.09 9.45 1.56
N PHE A 40 -18.94 10.42 1.22
CA PHE A 40 -19.82 11.08 2.18
C PHE A 40 -20.88 10.12 2.74
N ASP A 41 -21.38 9.21 1.90
CA ASP A 41 -22.40 8.21 2.25
C ASP A 41 -21.78 6.93 2.85
N ALA A 42 -20.45 6.77 2.79
CA ALA A 42 -19.74 5.61 3.30
C ALA A 42 -19.74 5.49 4.84
N TYR A 43 -19.57 4.26 5.32
CA TYR A 43 -19.43 3.99 6.74
C TYR A 43 -18.10 4.50 7.30
N PRO A 44 -18.07 4.90 8.59
CA PRO A 44 -16.82 5.24 9.24
C PRO A 44 -15.96 4.00 9.47
N LEU A 45 -14.64 4.20 9.58
CA LEU A 45 -13.68 3.11 9.81
C LEU A 45 -14.07 2.19 10.98
N LYS A 46 -14.64 2.77 12.03
CA LYS A 46 -15.09 2.05 13.23
C LYS A 46 -16.07 0.92 12.92
N ALA A 47 -16.88 1.05 11.86
CA ALA A 47 -17.79 0.00 11.41
C ALA A 47 -17.05 -1.28 10.98
N TYR A 48 -15.83 -1.13 10.44
CA TYR A 48 -15.02 -2.21 9.90
C TYR A 48 -13.92 -2.69 10.86
N ASN A 49 -13.79 -2.10 12.04
CA ASN A 49 -12.69 -2.41 12.98
C ASN A 49 -12.55 -3.92 13.27
N LYS A 50 -13.67 -4.62 13.51
CA LYS A 50 -13.64 -6.06 13.82
C LYS A 50 -13.17 -6.89 12.62
N GLU A 51 -13.64 -6.55 11.44
CA GLU A 51 -13.29 -7.24 10.20
C GLU A 51 -11.83 -7.01 9.81
N LEU A 52 -11.39 -5.75 9.76
CA LEU A 52 -10.01 -5.38 9.46
C LEU A 52 -9.04 -6.00 10.46
N GLN A 53 -9.35 -5.95 11.76
CA GLN A 53 -8.48 -6.59 12.76
C GLN A 53 -8.47 -8.12 12.61
N ARG A 54 -9.58 -8.76 12.22
CA ARG A 54 -9.61 -10.19 11.91
C ARG A 54 -8.69 -10.52 10.73
N ILE A 55 -8.70 -9.71 9.68
CA ILE A 55 -7.80 -9.86 8.53
C ILE A 55 -6.33 -9.77 8.98
N PHE A 56 -5.96 -8.73 9.73
CA PHE A 56 -4.58 -8.57 10.24
C PHE A 56 -4.14 -9.63 11.25
N ASN A 57 -5.09 -10.29 11.93
CA ASN A 57 -4.78 -11.42 12.80
C ASN A 57 -4.43 -12.68 12.01
N ILE A 58 -5.13 -12.92 10.91
CA ILE A 58 -4.97 -14.09 10.03
C ILE A 58 -3.74 -13.93 9.13
N TYR A 59 -3.62 -12.79 8.46
CA TYR A 59 -2.61 -12.55 7.44
C TYR A 59 -1.56 -11.56 7.92
N PRO A 60 -0.26 -11.93 7.88
CA PRO A 60 0.78 -10.93 8.01
C PRO A 60 0.81 -10.04 6.76
N ALA A 61 1.16 -8.77 6.93
CA ALA A 61 0.98 -7.74 5.91
C ALA A 61 2.26 -6.93 5.67
N THR A 62 2.39 -6.40 4.46
CA THR A 62 3.34 -5.34 4.09
C THR A 62 2.69 -4.44 3.07
N ALA A 63 3.30 -3.29 2.82
CA ALA A 63 2.91 -2.33 1.79
C ALA A 63 4.16 -1.62 1.27
N PHE A 64 4.07 -1.02 0.09
CA PHE A 64 5.15 -0.23 -0.44
C PHE A 64 5.24 1.07 0.35
N ASN A 65 6.42 1.37 0.91
CA ASN A 65 6.54 2.41 1.94
C ASN A 65 5.68 2.14 3.19
N LYS A 66 5.55 0.85 3.60
CA LYS A 66 4.65 0.39 4.68
C LYS A 66 4.60 1.22 5.95
N ARG A 67 5.68 1.92 6.31
CA ARG A 67 5.72 2.76 7.50
C ARG A 67 4.61 3.81 7.47
N PHE A 68 4.36 4.43 6.31
CA PHE A 68 3.32 5.43 6.15
C PHE A 68 1.92 4.83 6.42
N ASP A 69 1.59 3.74 5.74
CA ASP A 69 0.29 3.06 5.85
C ASP A 69 0.07 2.45 7.23
N PHE A 70 1.09 1.78 7.77
CA PHE A 70 0.97 1.08 9.04
C PHE A 70 0.97 2.03 10.23
N GLU A 71 1.70 3.15 10.19
CA GLU A 71 1.54 4.18 11.22
C GLU A 71 0.12 4.75 11.21
N PHE A 72 -0.48 4.99 10.04
CA PHE A 72 -1.86 5.45 9.92
C PHE A 72 -2.85 4.46 10.56
N LEU A 73 -2.70 3.16 10.28
CA LEU A 73 -3.57 2.10 10.81
C LEU A 73 -3.33 1.82 12.30
N LYS A 74 -2.08 1.79 12.75
CA LYS A 74 -1.73 1.58 14.17
C LYS A 74 -2.25 2.71 15.05
N LYS A 75 -2.21 3.97 14.58
CA LYS A 75 -2.83 5.12 15.27
C LYS A 75 -4.35 4.97 15.45
N ARG A 76 -4.99 4.15 14.61
CA ARG A 76 -6.42 3.77 14.69
C ARG A 76 -6.66 2.50 15.52
N GLY A 77 -5.62 1.94 16.13
CA GLY A 77 -5.69 0.81 17.06
C GLY A 77 -5.47 -0.56 16.43
N PHE A 78 -5.15 -0.64 15.13
CA PHE A 78 -4.89 -1.93 14.48
C PHE A 78 -3.54 -2.50 14.89
N LYS A 79 -3.54 -3.80 15.20
CA LYS A 79 -2.33 -4.60 15.40
C LYS A 79 -2.03 -5.37 14.12
N ILE A 80 -0.83 -5.20 13.58
CA ILE A 80 -0.42 -5.77 12.29
C ILE A 80 0.83 -6.61 12.51
N LYS A 81 0.81 -7.87 12.05
CA LYS A 81 2.00 -8.71 11.93
C LYS A 81 2.73 -8.31 10.65
N GLU A 82 3.89 -7.68 10.77
CA GLU A 82 4.54 -7.05 9.62
C GLU A 82 5.49 -8.00 8.87
N LEU A 83 5.49 -7.86 7.55
CA LEU A 83 6.46 -8.47 6.63
C LEU A 83 7.44 -7.40 6.11
N PRO A 84 8.54 -7.81 5.44
CA PRO A 84 9.56 -6.89 4.97
C PRO A 84 9.01 -5.88 3.97
N CYS A 85 9.45 -4.63 4.08
CA CYS A 85 9.03 -3.55 3.19
C CYS A 85 9.61 -3.73 1.77
N PRO A 86 8.80 -3.93 0.73
CA PRO A 86 9.28 -4.08 -0.65
C PRO A 86 10.05 -2.84 -1.14
N MET A 87 9.71 -1.63 -0.67
CA MET A 87 10.42 -0.40 -1.03
C MET A 87 11.91 -0.44 -0.61
N ILE A 88 12.21 -0.92 0.60
CA ILE A 88 13.59 -1.00 1.10
C ILE A 88 14.41 -1.99 0.27
N ILE A 89 13.79 -3.11 -0.09
CA ILE A 89 14.41 -4.12 -0.95
C ILE A 89 14.63 -3.54 -2.36
N ALA A 90 13.65 -2.84 -2.92
CA ALA A 90 13.75 -2.18 -4.21
C ALA A 90 14.85 -1.09 -4.22
N THR A 91 15.03 -0.32 -3.14
CA THR A 91 16.12 0.67 -3.03
C THR A 91 17.49 0.05 -3.25
N ASN A 92 17.74 -1.12 -2.66
CA ASN A 92 19.03 -1.81 -2.79
C ASN A 92 19.27 -2.41 -4.18
N ILE A 93 18.20 -2.62 -4.95
CA ILE A 93 18.25 -3.14 -6.33
C ILE A 93 18.41 -2.00 -7.33
N LEU A 94 17.50 -1.02 -7.29
CA LEU A 94 17.43 0.05 -8.29
C LEU A 94 18.52 1.11 -8.10
N LYS A 95 18.97 1.34 -6.86
CA LYS A 95 20.07 2.28 -6.53
C LYS A 95 19.92 3.65 -7.21
N LEU A 96 18.70 4.18 -7.23
CA LEU A 96 18.37 5.45 -7.88
C LEU A 96 19.14 6.61 -7.25
N PRO A 97 19.53 7.62 -8.04
CA PRO A 97 20.30 8.77 -7.55
C PRO A 97 19.54 9.49 -6.42
N PRO A 98 20.23 9.92 -5.35
CA PRO A 98 19.58 10.51 -4.19
C PRO A 98 18.94 11.86 -4.55
N ARG A 99 17.77 12.13 -3.96
CA ARG A 99 17.08 13.43 -4.10
C ARG A 99 17.48 14.44 -3.01
N LYS A 100 18.10 13.97 -1.93
CA LYS A 100 18.50 14.78 -0.79
C LYS A 100 19.99 14.57 -0.50
N VAL A 101 20.70 15.66 -0.27
CA VAL A 101 22.10 15.64 0.17
C VAL A 101 22.21 14.80 1.43
N GLY A 102 23.17 13.88 1.48
CA GLY A 102 23.40 12.97 2.61
C GLY A 102 22.63 11.64 2.56
N THR A 103 21.86 11.36 1.52
CA THR A 103 21.27 10.02 1.28
C THR A 103 22.05 9.28 0.19
N LEU A 104 22.25 7.97 0.34
CA LEU A 104 22.99 7.17 -0.65
C LEU A 104 22.14 6.91 -1.90
N TYR A 105 20.93 6.40 -1.71
CA TYR A 105 19.97 6.14 -2.77
C TYR A 105 18.61 6.72 -2.42
N LYS A 106 17.87 7.12 -3.45
CA LYS A 106 16.47 7.50 -3.32
C LYS A 106 15.61 6.25 -3.08
N TYR A 107 14.62 6.36 -2.19
CA TYR A 107 13.52 5.40 -2.15
C TYR A 107 12.73 5.44 -3.47
N PRO A 108 12.63 4.34 -4.22
CA PRO A 108 11.91 4.33 -5.48
C PRO A 108 10.41 4.51 -5.23
N SER A 109 9.67 4.98 -6.24
CA SER A 109 8.21 4.88 -6.25
C SER A 109 7.75 3.48 -6.69
N VAL A 110 6.47 3.19 -6.49
CA VAL A 110 5.81 1.99 -7.05
C VAL A 110 6.00 1.95 -8.56
N GLU A 111 5.74 3.07 -9.26
CA GLU A 111 5.92 3.17 -10.71
C GLU A 111 7.37 2.90 -11.17
N GLU A 112 8.37 3.46 -10.49
CA GLU A 112 9.79 3.23 -10.82
C GLU A 112 10.16 1.75 -10.65
N THR A 113 9.67 1.15 -9.57
CA THR A 113 9.89 -0.29 -9.29
C THR A 113 9.14 -1.16 -10.30
N TRP A 114 7.92 -0.77 -10.67
CA TRP A 114 7.11 -1.46 -11.68
C TRP A 114 7.78 -1.45 -13.05
N LYS A 115 8.24 -0.28 -13.51
CA LYS A 115 8.96 -0.15 -14.80
C LYS A 115 10.22 -1.01 -14.85
N TYR A 116 10.92 -1.16 -13.72
CA TYR A 116 12.10 -2.02 -13.63
C TYR A 116 11.74 -3.51 -13.71
N LEU A 117 10.73 -3.96 -12.98
CA LEU A 117 10.35 -5.38 -12.89
C LEU A 117 9.51 -5.85 -14.09
N PHE A 118 8.75 -4.94 -14.71
CA PHE A 118 7.79 -5.23 -15.77
C PHE A 118 7.96 -4.24 -16.93
N PRO A 119 9.10 -4.24 -17.64
CA PRO A 119 9.40 -3.25 -18.69
C PRO A 119 8.36 -3.26 -19.83
N ASP A 120 7.74 -4.42 -20.09
CA ASP A 120 6.75 -4.59 -21.16
C ASP A 120 5.31 -4.27 -20.71
N LYS A 121 5.10 -3.91 -19.43
CA LYS A 121 3.76 -3.61 -18.88
C LYS A 121 3.65 -2.14 -18.50
N LYS A 122 2.70 -1.44 -19.13
CA LYS A 122 2.38 -0.07 -18.76
C LYS A 122 1.80 -0.01 -17.34
N TYR A 123 2.37 0.85 -16.50
CA TYR A 123 1.78 1.21 -15.22
C TYR A 123 0.61 2.17 -15.42
N ILE A 124 -0.53 1.91 -14.79
CA ILE A 124 -1.72 2.77 -14.85
C ILE A 124 -2.15 3.01 -13.41
N GLU A 125 -1.93 4.23 -12.91
CA GLU A 125 -2.30 4.61 -11.55
C GLU A 125 -3.75 5.10 -11.53
N LYS A 126 -4.60 4.47 -10.72
CA LYS A 126 -5.97 4.94 -10.49
C LYS A 126 -6.12 5.83 -9.25
N HIS A 127 -5.06 5.96 -8.46
CA HIS A 127 -5.07 6.62 -7.15
C HIS A 127 -6.13 6.01 -6.21
N ARG A 128 -6.20 4.68 -6.19
CA ARG A 128 -7.13 3.90 -5.37
C ARG A 128 -6.34 2.90 -4.54
N GLY A 129 -6.60 2.85 -3.23
CA GLY A 129 -5.84 2.02 -2.30
C GLY A 129 -5.83 0.54 -2.67
N TYR A 130 -6.93 -0.01 -3.19
CA TYR A 130 -6.96 -1.41 -3.64
C TYR A 130 -6.14 -1.65 -4.91
N ASP A 131 -6.20 -0.73 -5.88
CA ASP A 131 -5.40 -0.81 -7.12
C ASP A 131 -3.89 -0.75 -6.80
N ASP A 132 -3.50 0.13 -5.87
CA ASP A 132 -2.13 0.19 -5.33
C ASP A 132 -1.75 -1.15 -4.68
N ALA A 133 -2.59 -1.70 -3.79
CA ALA A 133 -2.33 -2.97 -3.13
C ALA A 133 -2.12 -4.15 -4.12
N VAL A 134 -2.85 -4.16 -5.24
CA VAL A 134 -2.66 -5.17 -6.31
C VAL A 134 -1.30 -5.00 -7.00
N HIS A 135 -0.92 -3.78 -7.37
CA HIS A 135 0.39 -3.52 -7.97
C HIS A 135 1.53 -3.90 -7.02
N GLU A 136 1.40 -3.57 -5.74
CA GLU A 136 2.36 -3.92 -4.70
C GLU A 136 2.47 -5.43 -4.49
N ALA A 137 1.35 -6.16 -4.48
CA ALA A 137 1.34 -7.61 -4.38
C ALA A 137 2.09 -8.27 -5.56
N LEU A 138 1.91 -7.75 -6.77
CA LEU A 138 2.63 -8.23 -7.96
C LEU A 138 4.13 -7.94 -7.88
N ILE A 139 4.53 -6.75 -7.41
CA ILE A 139 5.94 -6.40 -7.15
C ILE A 139 6.54 -7.38 -6.13
N ILE A 140 5.87 -7.62 -5.00
CA ILE A 140 6.34 -8.54 -3.96
C ILE A 140 6.50 -9.95 -4.52
N PHE A 141 5.53 -10.42 -5.31
CA PHE A 141 5.59 -11.74 -5.91
C PHE A 141 6.77 -11.88 -6.88
N GLU A 142 7.05 -10.85 -7.69
CA GLU A 142 8.20 -10.88 -8.60
C GLU A 142 9.54 -10.83 -7.85
N LEU A 143 9.65 -10.00 -6.80
CA LEU A 143 10.82 -9.98 -5.93
C LEU A 143 11.03 -11.32 -5.19
N TYR A 144 9.93 -11.98 -4.80
CA TYR A 144 9.97 -13.31 -4.19
C TYR A 144 10.48 -14.36 -5.18
N LYS A 145 9.97 -14.39 -6.42
CA LYS A 145 10.45 -15.29 -7.48
C LYS A 145 11.93 -15.13 -7.77
N GLN A 146 12.45 -13.90 -7.70
CA GLN A 146 13.88 -13.61 -7.88
C GLN A 146 14.72 -13.89 -6.62
N GLY A 147 14.11 -14.41 -5.54
CA GLY A 147 14.78 -14.70 -4.26
C GLY A 147 15.24 -13.45 -3.49
N LYS A 148 14.76 -12.26 -3.87
CA LYS A 148 15.14 -10.96 -3.26
C LYS A 148 14.26 -10.59 -2.07
N TRP A 149 13.04 -11.09 -2.01
CA TRP A 149 12.09 -10.88 -0.91
C TRP A 149 11.73 -12.22 -0.26
N LYS A 150 11.59 -12.23 1.07
CA LYS A 150 11.16 -13.41 1.84
C LYS A 150 10.10 -12.99 2.87
N PRO A 151 9.05 -13.80 3.09
CA PRO A 151 8.00 -13.51 4.05
C PRO A 151 8.44 -13.84 5.49
N VAL A 152 9.47 -13.15 5.99
CA VAL A 152 9.93 -13.30 7.38
C VAL A 152 9.26 -12.23 8.23
N LEU A 153 8.57 -12.65 9.30
CA LEU A 153 7.95 -11.71 10.22
C LEU A 153 9.01 -10.79 10.82
N GLU A 154 8.76 -9.48 10.78
CA GLU A 154 9.56 -8.53 11.52
C GLU A 154 9.18 -8.61 13.00
N ILE A 155 10.10 -9.15 13.80
CA ILE A 155 9.98 -9.15 15.25
C ILE A 155 10.49 -7.79 15.71
N ASN A 156 9.57 -6.86 15.98
CA ASN A 156 9.91 -5.65 16.71
C ASN A 156 10.20 -6.05 18.16
N PHE A 157 11.48 -5.96 18.57
CA PHE A 157 11.90 -6.04 19.96
C PHE A 157 11.50 -4.77 20.72
#